data_AF-A0A2J5PTM9-F1
#
_entry.id   AF-A0A2J5PTM9-F1
#
_cell.length_a   1.000
_cell.length_b   1.000
_cell.length_c   1.000
_cell.angle_alpha   90.00
_cell.angle_beta   90.00
_cell.angle_gamma   90.00
#
_symmetry.space_group_name_H-M   'P 1'
#
loop_
_entity.id
_entity.type
_entity.pdbx_description
1 polymer ?
#
loop_
_entity_poly.entity_id
_entity_poly.type
_entity_poly.pdbx_seq_one_letter_code
_entity_poly.pdbx_strand_id
1 'polypeptide(L)'
;LMDNLLGLADQVWLAGFWLNSGLQGEARANGKLDTSSLALHYLHGLPRPVYWVLWLWRRLRGEVVINDKNLLLLRHNGHYQLLLRNTVVFNPWLSSEEAFIQRFSQPWSVRLLGLEGRWRIKHHLFDRHHGALFPLFEAFRSQSGPDDEDYRWLMHRARPALRVSEETPDSDRWQLVDSLESNALALYEFTPLGD
;
A
#
# COMPACT_ATOMS: atom_id res chain seq x y z
N LEU A 1 -7.86 5.98 3.56
CA LEU A 1 -7.99 4.89 4.55
C LEU A 1 -6.81 4.84 5.53
N MET A 2 -5.55 4.75 5.06
CA MET A 2 -4.38 4.73 5.96
C MET A 2 -4.43 5.87 6.98
N ASP A 3 -4.68 7.10 6.54
CA ASP A 3 -4.77 8.24 7.46
C ASP A 3 -5.91 8.14 8.47
N ASN A 4 -7.05 7.57 8.08
CA ASN A 4 -8.15 7.30 9.01
C ASN A 4 -7.72 6.27 10.06
N LEU A 5 -7.05 5.19 9.65
CA LEU A 5 -6.56 4.16 10.58
C LEU A 5 -5.54 4.73 11.58
N LEU A 6 -4.63 5.59 11.11
CA LEU A 6 -3.64 6.25 11.96
C LEU A 6 -4.28 7.27 12.91
N GLY A 7 -5.32 7.99 12.47
CA GLY A 7 -6.04 8.96 13.31
C GLY A 7 -7.03 8.32 14.31
N LEU A 8 -7.55 7.14 14.00
CA LEU A 8 -8.55 6.44 14.82
C LEU A 8 -7.97 5.54 15.90
N ALA A 9 -6.69 5.17 15.82
CA ALA A 9 -6.09 4.12 16.66
C ALA A 9 -6.31 4.34 18.16
N ASP A 10 -6.31 5.59 18.64
CA ASP A 10 -6.52 5.93 20.05
C ASP A 10 -7.98 6.32 20.39
N GLN A 11 -8.86 6.38 19.39
CA GLN A 11 -10.23 6.89 19.55
C GLN A 11 -11.30 5.79 19.52
N VAL A 12 -10.98 4.63 18.96
CA VAL A 12 -11.94 3.53 18.80
C VAL A 12 -11.36 2.21 19.30
N TRP A 13 -12.20 1.40 19.94
CA TRP A 13 -11.80 0.07 20.41
C TRP A 13 -11.78 -0.99 19.29
N LEU A 14 -12.61 -0.80 18.25
CA LEU A 14 -12.75 -1.75 17.16
C LEU A 14 -13.11 -1.03 15.86
N ALA A 15 -12.47 -1.46 14.76
CA ALA A 15 -12.87 -1.13 13.40
C ALA A 15 -13.22 -2.43 12.65
N GLY A 16 -14.45 -2.53 12.17
CA GLY A 16 -14.94 -3.66 11.39
C GLY A 16 -14.89 -3.39 9.88
N PHE A 17 -14.53 -4.41 9.10
CA PHE A 17 -14.50 -4.34 7.64
C PHE A 17 -15.35 -5.46 7.02
N TRP A 18 -16.04 -5.13 5.93
CA TRP A 18 -16.81 -6.10 5.16
C TRP A 18 -15.85 -7.01 4.39
N LEU A 19 -16.05 -8.32 4.47
CA LEU A 19 -15.02 -9.26 3.99
C LEU A 19 -15.10 -9.58 2.51
N ASN A 20 -16.30 -9.79 1.96
CA ASN A 20 -16.48 -10.34 0.61
C ASN A 20 -17.70 -9.71 -0.08
N SER A 21 -17.51 -9.14 -1.26
CA SER A 21 -18.58 -8.52 -2.07
C SER A 21 -19.46 -9.56 -2.79
N GLY A 22 -18.90 -10.73 -3.14
CA GLY A 22 -19.62 -11.82 -3.79
C GLY A 22 -20.69 -12.46 -2.90
N LEU A 23 -20.45 -12.50 -1.58
CA LEU A 23 -21.44 -12.97 -0.59
C LEU A 23 -22.54 -11.95 -0.28
N GLN A 24 -22.39 -10.69 -0.74
CA GLN A 24 -23.34 -9.61 -0.48
C GLN A 24 -24.30 -9.34 -1.64
N GLY A 25 -24.27 -10.15 -2.70
CA GLY A 25 -25.13 -9.96 -3.88
C GLY A 25 -24.78 -8.71 -4.70
N GLU A 26 -23.60 -8.12 -4.49
CA GLU A 26 -23.12 -6.93 -5.20
C GLU A 26 -22.59 -7.25 -6.62
N ALA A 27 -22.43 -8.54 -6.95
CA ALA A 27 -22.26 -8.98 -8.33
C ALA A 27 -23.60 -8.82 -9.06
N ARG A 28 -23.79 -7.68 -9.73
CA ARG A 28 -25.04 -7.40 -10.46
C ARG A 28 -25.26 -8.52 -11.50
N ALA A 29 -26.53 -8.92 -11.66
CA ALA A 29 -26.96 -9.98 -12.59
C ALA A 29 -26.58 -9.75 -14.07
N ASN A 30 -26.08 -8.56 -14.42
CA ASN A 30 -25.63 -8.19 -15.76
C ASN A 30 -24.11 -8.30 -15.95
N GLY A 31 -23.38 -8.94 -15.03
CA GLY A 31 -21.92 -9.10 -15.11
C GLY A 31 -21.14 -7.80 -14.90
N LYS A 32 -21.79 -6.70 -14.50
CA LYS A 32 -21.11 -5.45 -14.16
C LYS A 32 -20.66 -5.45 -12.70
N LEU A 33 -19.38 -5.12 -12.52
CA LEU A 33 -18.72 -4.94 -11.23
C LEU A 33 -19.33 -3.75 -10.49
N ASP A 34 -19.93 -3.98 -9.33
CA ASP A 34 -20.21 -2.89 -8.40
C ASP A 34 -18.93 -2.52 -7.64
N THR A 35 -18.29 -1.43 -8.07
CA THR A 35 -17.06 -0.94 -7.45
C THR A 35 -17.32 -0.14 -6.16
N SER A 36 -18.59 0.14 -5.82
CA SER A 36 -18.97 0.89 -4.62
C SER A 36 -18.90 0.08 -3.32
N SER A 37 -18.77 -1.25 -3.43
CA SER A 37 -18.57 -2.14 -2.31
C SER A 37 -17.38 -1.70 -1.45
N LEU A 38 -17.49 -1.82 -0.13
CA LEU A 38 -16.40 -1.63 0.84
C LEU A 38 -15.71 -2.97 1.22
N ALA A 39 -16.01 -4.05 0.49
CA ALA A 39 -15.45 -5.36 0.79
C ALA A 39 -13.92 -5.42 0.62
N LEU A 40 -13.26 -6.20 1.47
CA LEU A 40 -11.82 -6.46 1.39
C LEU A 40 -11.45 -7.36 0.21
N HIS A 41 -12.30 -8.35 -0.08
CA HIS A 41 -12.09 -9.30 -1.16
C HIS A 41 -13.15 -9.16 -2.24
N TYR A 42 -12.70 -9.35 -3.46
CA TYR A 42 -13.48 -9.55 -4.65
C TYR A 42 -13.71 -11.05 -4.90
N LEU A 43 -14.33 -11.43 -6.02
CA LEU A 43 -14.59 -12.83 -6.41
C LEU A 43 -13.36 -13.73 -6.20
N HIS A 44 -13.61 -14.98 -5.83
CA HIS A 44 -12.57 -15.99 -5.57
C HIS A 44 -11.52 -15.59 -4.52
N GLY A 45 -11.86 -14.65 -3.63
CA GLY A 45 -10.96 -14.21 -2.55
C GLY A 45 -9.85 -13.27 -3.02
N LEU A 46 -9.98 -12.67 -4.20
CA LEU A 46 -8.99 -11.73 -4.72
C LEU A 46 -8.94 -10.46 -3.85
N PRO A 47 -7.76 -10.04 -3.36
CA PRO A 47 -7.65 -8.88 -2.48
C PRO A 47 -7.87 -7.58 -3.25
N ARG A 48 -8.77 -6.73 -2.75
CA ARG A 48 -8.96 -5.36 -3.26
C ARG A 48 -7.90 -4.41 -2.69
N PRO A 49 -7.68 -3.22 -3.28
CA PRO A 49 -6.63 -2.30 -2.83
C PRO A 49 -6.67 -1.98 -1.32
N VAL A 50 -7.87 -1.90 -0.73
CA VAL A 50 -8.09 -1.70 0.72
C VAL A 50 -7.47 -2.80 1.58
N TYR A 51 -7.47 -4.06 1.13
CA TYR A 51 -6.83 -5.16 1.84
C TYR A 51 -5.33 -4.89 2.02
N TRP A 52 -4.66 -4.38 0.97
CA TRP A 52 -3.23 -4.11 1.03
C TRP A 52 -2.87 -2.91 1.91
N VAL A 53 -3.76 -1.92 1.99
CA VAL A 53 -3.62 -0.83 2.97
C VAL A 53 -3.70 -1.37 4.40
N LEU A 54 -4.64 -2.26 4.70
CA LEU A 54 -4.73 -2.92 6.01
C LEU A 54 -3.55 -3.83 6.30
N TRP A 55 -3.07 -4.54 5.27
CA TRP A 55 -1.87 -5.37 5.36
C TRP A 55 -0.65 -4.53 5.72
N LEU A 56 -0.44 -3.37 5.08
CA LEU A 56 0.62 -2.42 5.42
C LEU A 56 0.45 -1.89 6.85
N TRP A 57 -0.77 -1.48 7.22
CA TRP A 57 -1.08 -0.97 8.55
C TRP A 57 -0.72 -2.00 9.65
N ARG A 58 -1.05 -3.27 9.45
CA ARG A 58 -0.71 -4.36 10.39
C ARG A 58 0.80 -4.59 10.55
N ARG A 59 1.63 -4.12 9.61
CA ARG A 59 3.10 -4.20 9.74
C ARG A 59 3.66 -3.12 10.64
N LEU A 60 2.96 -1.99 10.78
CA LEU A 60 3.38 -0.87 11.60
C LEU A 60 3.40 -1.29 13.07
N ARG A 61 4.50 -1.01 13.75
CA ARG A 61 4.72 -1.42 15.14
C ARG A 61 5.77 -0.55 15.81
N GLY A 62 5.66 -0.42 17.12
CA GLY A 62 6.60 0.35 17.94
C GLY A 62 6.08 1.72 18.34
N GLU A 63 6.99 2.49 18.92
CA GLU A 63 6.75 3.86 19.34
C GLU A 63 6.77 4.82 18.14
N VAL A 64 5.89 5.82 18.16
CA VAL A 64 5.89 6.90 17.18
C VAL A 64 7.02 7.87 17.50
N VAL A 65 7.99 7.98 16.60
CA VAL A 65 9.08 8.97 16.69
C VAL A 65 8.66 10.27 16.00
N ILE A 66 8.05 10.16 14.82
CA ILE A 66 7.53 11.31 14.05
C ILE A 66 6.20 10.89 13.45
N ASN A 67 5.18 11.73 13.57
CA ASN A 67 3.93 11.59 12.83
C ASN A 67 3.56 12.95 12.23
N ASP A 68 3.80 13.09 10.94
CA ASP A 68 3.45 14.27 10.16
C ASP A 68 2.38 13.88 9.12
N LYS A 69 1.90 14.84 8.34
CA LYS A 69 0.85 14.66 7.33
C LYS A 69 1.16 13.50 6.36
N ASN A 70 2.38 13.46 5.83
CA ASN A 70 2.78 12.53 4.77
C ASN A 70 3.84 11.52 5.20
N LEU A 71 4.27 11.55 6.46
CA LEU A 71 5.38 10.77 6.98
C LEU A 71 5.04 10.24 8.36
N LEU A 72 5.34 8.96 8.59
CA LEU A 72 5.29 8.34 9.91
C LEU A 72 6.61 7.59 10.11
N LEU A 73 7.33 7.91 11.17
CA LEU A 73 8.53 7.21 11.60
C LEU A 73 8.25 6.50 12.91
N LEU A 74 8.48 5.20 12.94
CA LEU A 74 8.32 4.33 14.09
C LEU A 74 9.67 3.71 14.47
N ARG A 75 9.83 3.40 15.76
CA ARG A 75 10.98 2.67 16.28
C ARG A 75 10.52 1.50 17.14
N HIS A 76 11.20 0.36 17.02
CA HIS A 76 10.91 -0.81 17.84
C HIS A 76 12.16 -1.68 17.98
N ASN A 77 12.69 -1.85 19.19
CA ASN A 77 13.83 -2.74 19.49
C ASN A 77 15.04 -2.56 18.54
N GLY A 78 15.42 -1.31 18.24
CA GLY A 78 16.52 -1.01 17.32
C GLY A 78 16.17 -1.13 15.83
N HIS A 79 14.94 -1.53 15.47
CA HIS A 79 14.41 -1.44 14.12
C HIS A 79 13.72 -0.09 13.90
N TYR A 80 13.73 0.40 12.66
CA TYR A 80 12.98 1.58 12.25
C TYR A 80 11.98 1.24 11.16
N GLN A 81 10.84 1.92 11.15
CA GLN A 81 9.89 1.88 10.04
C GLN A 81 9.57 3.30 9.60
N LEU A 82 9.73 3.57 8.31
CA LEU A 82 9.37 4.84 7.69
C LEU A 82 8.22 4.58 6.72
N LEU A 83 7.05 5.12 7.01
CA LEU A 83 5.89 5.11 6.13
C LEU A 83 5.72 6.49 5.49
N LEU A 84 5.79 6.53 4.17
CA LEU A 84 5.51 7.70 3.35
C LEU A 84 4.17 7.53 2.65
N ARG A 85 3.42 8.63 2.55
CA ARG A 85 2.03 8.64 2.12
C ARG A 85 1.77 9.82 1.21
N ASN A 86 1.06 9.57 0.11
CA ASN A 86 0.51 10.62 -0.75
C ASN A 86 -1.01 10.42 -0.89
N THR A 87 -1.75 10.54 0.20
CA THR A 87 -3.21 10.37 0.17
C THR A 87 -3.86 11.58 -0.49
N VAL A 88 -4.60 11.35 -1.58
CA VAL A 88 -5.28 12.40 -2.34
C VAL A 88 -6.73 12.00 -2.58
N VAL A 89 -7.63 12.90 -2.22
CA VAL A 89 -9.05 12.77 -2.54
C VAL A 89 -9.33 13.56 -3.81
N PHE A 90 -9.79 12.86 -4.84
CA PHE A 90 -10.24 13.47 -6.09
C PHE A 90 -11.48 12.74 -6.59
N ASN A 91 -12.17 13.34 -7.56
CA ASN A 91 -13.36 12.75 -8.16
C ASN A 91 -13.00 11.41 -8.84
N PRO A 92 -13.57 10.26 -8.42
CA PRO A 92 -13.24 8.95 -8.98
C PRO A 92 -13.46 8.85 -10.50
N TRP A 93 -14.37 9.64 -11.07
CA TRP A 93 -14.58 9.70 -12.52
C TRP A 93 -13.35 10.18 -13.30
N LEU A 94 -12.42 10.88 -12.64
CA LEU A 94 -11.17 11.37 -13.23
C LEU A 94 -9.99 10.39 -13.01
N SER A 95 -10.21 9.23 -12.40
CA SER A 95 -9.13 8.29 -12.09
C SER A 95 -8.53 7.60 -13.31
N SER A 96 -9.24 7.61 -14.44
CA SER A 96 -8.77 7.08 -15.73
C SER A 96 -7.97 8.10 -16.55
N GLU A 97 -7.94 9.36 -16.14
CA GLU A 97 -7.21 10.41 -16.86
C GLU A 97 -5.77 10.51 -16.35
N GLU A 98 -4.84 9.87 -17.06
CA GLU A 98 -3.42 9.78 -16.70
C GLU A 98 -2.80 11.16 -16.41
N ALA A 99 -3.05 12.13 -17.28
CA ALA A 99 -2.54 13.49 -17.15
C ALA A 99 -3.13 14.22 -15.93
N PHE A 100 -4.33 13.86 -15.48
CA PHE A 100 -4.93 14.40 -14.26
C PHE A 100 -4.27 13.77 -13.02
N ILE A 101 -4.12 12.44 -13.01
CA ILE A 101 -3.51 11.70 -11.91
C ILE A 101 -2.06 12.12 -11.65
N GLN A 102 -1.27 12.33 -12.71
CA GLN A 102 0.14 12.72 -12.58
C GLN A 102 0.35 14.06 -11.86
N ARG A 103 -0.64 14.96 -11.89
CA ARG A 103 -0.57 16.27 -11.18
C ARG A 103 -0.55 16.12 -9.67
N PHE A 104 -0.96 14.96 -9.17
CA PHE A 104 -0.95 14.61 -7.77
C PHE A 104 0.28 13.82 -7.36
N SER A 105 1.22 13.55 -8.28
CA SER A 105 2.51 12.99 -7.90
C SER A 105 3.26 13.95 -6.99
N GLN A 106 3.72 13.43 -5.85
CA GLN A 106 4.40 14.22 -4.84
C GLN A 106 5.89 13.83 -4.80
N PRO A 107 6.82 14.72 -5.18
CA PRO A 107 8.24 14.49 -4.95
C PRO A 107 8.55 14.55 -3.46
N TRP A 108 9.52 13.76 -3.02
CA TRP A 108 9.95 13.73 -1.64
C TRP A 108 11.44 13.48 -1.52
N SER A 109 12.02 14.02 -0.45
CA SER A 109 13.41 13.82 -0.07
C SER A 109 13.44 13.56 1.42
N VAL A 110 13.88 12.37 1.81
CA VAL A 110 13.98 11.96 3.21
C VAL A 110 15.46 11.78 3.55
N ARG A 111 15.84 12.31 4.71
CA ARG A 111 17.14 12.08 5.33
C ARG A 111 16.91 11.54 6.73
N LEU A 112 17.39 10.34 6.99
CA LEU A 112 17.43 9.73 8.32
C LEU A 112 18.87 9.79 8.83
N LEU A 113 19.04 10.35 10.01
CA LEU A 113 20.34 10.50 10.69
C LEU A 113 20.44 9.50 11.85
N GLY A 114 21.65 9.10 12.20
CA GLY A 114 21.91 8.16 13.29
C GLY A 114 21.63 6.70 12.94
N LEU A 115 21.66 6.35 11.65
CA LEU A 115 21.61 4.96 11.19
C LEU A 115 23.03 4.42 11.05
N GLU A 116 23.66 4.13 12.19
CA GLU A 116 24.99 3.53 12.27
C GLU A 116 24.97 2.05 11.84
N GLY A 117 26.04 1.59 11.18
CA GLY A 117 26.24 0.17 10.84
C GLY A 117 25.53 -0.29 9.57
N ARG A 118 25.39 -1.62 9.43
CA ARG A 118 24.78 -2.25 8.25
C ARG A 118 23.29 -2.51 8.47
N TRP A 119 22.48 -2.22 7.47
CA TRP A 119 21.04 -2.35 7.53
C TRP A 119 20.50 -3.16 6.36
N ARG A 120 19.58 -4.07 6.64
CA ARG A 120 18.69 -4.62 5.63
C ARG A 120 17.45 -3.73 5.56
N ILE A 121 17.18 -3.21 4.37
CA ILE A 121 16.06 -2.32 4.11
C ILE A 121 15.06 -3.05 3.22
N LYS A 122 13.84 -3.24 3.73
CA LYS A 122 12.71 -3.73 2.93
C LYS A 122 11.82 -2.57 2.55
N HIS A 123 11.60 -2.38 1.26
CA HIS A 123 10.70 -1.37 0.72
C HIS A 123 9.47 -2.04 0.14
N HIS A 124 8.31 -1.76 0.75
CA HIS A 124 6.99 -2.13 0.25
C HIS A 124 6.32 -0.92 -0.40
N LEU A 125 6.04 -1.01 -1.70
CA LEU A 125 5.35 0.03 -2.46
C LEU A 125 3.94 -0.43 -2.83
N PHE A 126 2.95 0.30 -2.37
CA PHE A 126 1.56 0.20 -2.80
C PHE A 126 1.22 1.41 -3.64
N ASP A 127 0.74 1.21 -4.86
CA ASP A 127 0.33 2.24 -5.81
C ASP A 127 -0.68 1.65 -6.82
N ARG A 128 -0.98 2.38 -7.89
CA ARG A 128 -1.92 1.95 -8.94
C ARG A 128 -1.41 0.79 -9.80
N HIS A 129 -0.12 0.48 -9.75
CA HIS A 129 0.54 -0.61 -10.48
C HIS A 129 0.82 -1.82 -9.58
N HIS A 130 0.90 -1.60 -8.27
CA HIS A 130 1.27 -2.56 -7.24
C HIS A 130 0.28 -2.49 -6.08
N GLY A 131 -0.67 -3.43 -5.98
CA GLY A 131 -1.79 -3.31 -5.03
C GLY A 131 -3.14 -3.07 -5.68
N ALA A 132 -3.15 -2.64 -6.95
CA ALA A 132 -4.37 -2.40 -7.72
C ALA A 132 -4.82 -3.67 -8.46
N LEU A 133 -6.02 -4.15 -8.14
CA LEU A 133 -6.56 -5.36 -8.74
C LEU A 133 -7.11 -5.13 -10.15
N PHE A 134 -7.88 -4.05 -10.35
CA PHE A 134 -8.64 -3.84 -11.60
C PHE A 134 -7.78 -3.69 -12.86
N PRO A 135 -6.65 -2.95 -12.86
CA PRO A 135 -5.80 -2.87 -14.04
C PRO A 135 -5.26 -4.24 -14.50
N LEU A 136 -5.14 -5.21 -13.58
CA LEU A 136 -4.66 -6.55 -13.91
C LEU A 136 -5.70 -7.37 -14.68
N PHE A 137 -6.99 -7.07 -14.52
CA PHE A 137 -8.06 -7.74 -15.27
C PHE A 137 -8.05 -7.37 -16.75
N GLU A 138 -7.53 -6.21 -17.13
CA GLU A 138 -7.47 -5.76 -18.54
C GLU A 138 -6.60 -6.68 -19.41
N ALA A 139 -5.68 -7.44 -18.79
CA ALA A 139 -4.85 -8.42 -19.48
C ALA A 139 -5.64 -9.66 -19.97
N PHE A 140 -6.79 -9.95 -19.35
CA PHE A 140 -7.59 -11.13 -19.67
C PHE A 140 -8.67 -10.79 -20.69
N ARG A 141 -8.37 -11.06 -21.97
CA ARG A 141 -9.34 -10.93 -23.07
C ARG A 141 -10.01 -12.28 -23.36
N SER A 142 -10.70 -12.84 -22.36
CA SER A 142 -11.44 -14.09 -22.52
C SER A 142 -12.94 -13.88 -22.31
N GLN A 143 -13.77 -14.49 -23.17
CA GLN A 143 -15.22 -14.53 -23.00
C GLN A 143 -15.66 -15.45 -21.86
N SER A 144 -14.85 -16.46 -21.51
CA SER A 144 -15.13 -17.37 -20.38
C SER A 144 -14.74 -16.79 -19.02
N GLY A 145 -14.03 -15.66 -18.99
CA GLY A 145 -13.43 -15.11 -17.79
C GLY A 145 -12.17 -15.87 -17.34
N PRO A 146 -11.60 -15.48 -16.19
CA PRO A 146 -10.38 -16.07 -15.64
C PRO A 146 -10.59 -17.48 -15.10
N ASP A 147 -9.61 -18.36 -15.27
CA ASP A 147 -9.55 -19.69 -14.65
C ASP A 147 -8.73 -19.70 -13.34
N ASP A 148 -8.53 -20.89 -12.76
CA ASP A 148 -7.79 -21.06 -11.50
C ASP A 148 -6.33 -20.59 -11.58
N GLU A 149 -5.67 -20.79 -12.73
CA GLU A 149 -4.30 -20.30 -12.93
C GLU A 149 -4.29 -18.78 -12.97
N ASP A 150 -5.23 -18.18 -13.71
CA ASP A 150 -5.40 -16.73 -13.81
C ASP A 150 -5.65 -16.11 -12.44
N TYR A 151 -6.52 -16.71 -11.61
CA TYR A 151 -6.79 -16.22 -10.25
C TYR A 151 -5.56 -16.28 -9.34
N ARG A 152 -4.75 -17.34 -9.43
CA ARG A 152 -3.49 -17.43 -8.65
C ARG A 152 -2.50 -16.37 -9.12
N TRP A 153 -2.39 -16.16 -10.42
CA TRP A 153 -1.54 -15.13 -11.00
C TRP A 153 -1.99 -13.73 -10.55
N LEU A 154 -3.28 -13.41 -10.64
CA LEU A 154 -3.88 -12.17 -10.18
C LEU A 154 -3.59 -11.92 -8.69
N MET A 155 -3.77 -12.93 -7.85
CA MET A 155 -3.51 -12.84 -6.41
C MET A 155 -2.03 -12.57 -6.10
N HIS A 156 -1.11 -13.14 -6.88
CA HIS A 156 0.31 -12.87 -6.75
C HIS A 156 0.66 -11.45 -7.22
N ARG A 157 0.13 -11.03 -8.38
CA ARG A 157 0.47 -9.77 -9.03
C ARG A 157 -0.17 -8.56 -8.35
N ALA A 158 -1.32 -8.72 -7.71
CA ALA A 158 -2.01 -7.65 -6.99
C ALA A 158 -1.29 -7.21 -5.70
N ARG A 159 -0.15 -7.79 -5.32
CA ARG A 159 0.57 -7.45 -4.08
C ARG A 159 1.30 -6.09 -4.22
N PRO A 160 1.52 -5.36 -3.10
CA PRO A 160 2.52 -4.31 -3.05
C PRO A 160 3.87 -4.83 -3.53
N ALA A 161 4.60 -4.03 -4.30
CA ALA A 161 5.94 -4.38 -4.75
C ALA A 161 6.88 -4.48 -3.54
N LEU A 162 7.82 -5.42 -3.59
CA LEU A 162 8.85 -5.59 -2.58
C LEU A 162 10.22 -5.40 -3.22
N ARG A 163 11.00 -4.46 -2.68
CA ARG A 163 12.43 -4.33 -2.94
C ARG A 163 13.19 -4.56 -1.64
N VAL A 164 14.33 -5.23 -1.73
CA VAL A 164 15.19 -5.50 -0.57
C VAL A 164 16.61 -5.09 -0.93
N SER A 165 17.22 -4.27 -0.09
CA SER A 165 18.63 -3.86 -0.18
C SER A 165 19.34 -4.10 1.15
N GLU A 166 20.66 -4.16 1.08
CA GLU A 166 21.53 -4.04 2.24
C GLU A 166 22.41 -2.81 2.03
N GLU A 167 22.40 -1.90 3.00
CA GLU A 167 23.03 -0.59 2.90
C GLU A 167 23.81 -0.29 4.18
N THR A 168 24.96 0.35 4.02
CA THR A 168 25.75 0.95 5.11
C THR A 168 25.67 2.46 4.92
N PRO A 169 24.81 3.18 5.66
CA PRO A 169 24.63 4.61 5.46
C PRO A 169 25.93 5.40 5.67
N ASP A 170 26.26 6.29 4.73
CA ASP A 170 27.47 7.13 4.82
C ASP A 170 27.34 8.15 5.94
N SER A 171 28.33 8.21 6.84
CA SER A 171 28.30 9.11 8.02
C SER A 171 26.97 9.02 8.78
N ASP A 172 26.44 7.81 8.91
CA ASP A 172 25.19 7.49 9.63
C ASP A 172 23.95 8.18 9.05
N ARG A 173 24.03 8.57 7.77
CA ARG A 173 22.98 9.28 7.05
C ARG A 173 22.46 8.44 5.89
N TRP A 174 21.22 7.99 6.02
CA TRP A 174 20.48 7.42 4.90
C TRP A 174 19.69 8.52 4.18
N GLN A 175 19.74 8.54 2.86
CA GLN A 175 19.05 9.53 2.04
C GLN A 175 18.32 8.86 0.89
N LEU A 176 17.09 9.34 0.65
CA LEU A 176 16.30 8.92 -0.48
C LEU A 176 15.60 10.12 -1.11
N VAL A 177 15.65 10.18 -2.43
CA VAL A 177 14.95 11.16 -3.26
C VAL A 177 14.14 10.38 -4.28
N ASP A 178 12.83 10.53 -4.26
CA ASP A 178 11.91 9.83 -5.15
C ASP A 178 10.59 10.63 -5.29
N SER A 179 9.57 10.03 -5.90
CA SER A 179 8.22 10.55 -5.97
C SER A 179 7.20 9.48 -5.58
N LEU A 180 6.08 9.89 -4.98
CA LEU A 180 4.94 9.01 -4.75
C LEU A 180 3.79 9.42 -5.65
N GLU A 181 3.24 8.47 -6.40
CA GLU A 181 2.00 8.68 -7.13
C GLU A 181 0.81 8.94 -6.20
N SER A 182 -0.30 9.41 -6.77
CA SER A 182 -1.52 9.64 -6.01
C SER A 182 -1.99 8.38 -5.30
N ASN A 183 -2.33 8.50 -4.02
CA ASN A 183 -2.75 7.41 -3.13
C ASN A 183 -1.71 6.29 -2.94
N ALA A 184 -0.45 6.53 -3.30
CA ALA A 184 0.63 5.59 -3.03
C ALA A 184 1.05 5.62 -1.56
N LEU A 185 1.49 4.45 -1.08
CA LEU A 185 2.07 4.23 0.23
C LEU A 185 3.40 3.52 0.05
N ALA A 186 4.47 4.06 0.63
CA ALA A 186 5.78 3.41 0.66
C ALA A 186 6.20 3.16 2.11
N LEU A 187 6.40 1.89 2.45
CA LEU A 187 6.87 1.47 3.77
C LEU A 187 8.30 0.94 3.65
N TYR A 188 9.24 1.60 4.31
CA TYR A 188 10.61 1.17 4.48
C TYR A 188 10.78 0.57 5.88
N GLU A 189 11.29 -0.66 5.95
CA GLU A 189 11.60 -1.33 7.22
C GLU A 189 13.10 -1.58 7.31
N PHE A 190 13.72 -0.95 8.31
CA PHE A 190 15.16 -1.01 8.56
C PHE A 190 15.42 -2.03 9.66
N THR A 191 16.18 -3.07 9.34
CA THR A 191 16.62 -4.11 10.27
C THR A 191 18.14 -4.06 10.37
N PRO A 192 18.72 -3.85 11.57
CA PRO A 192 20.16 -3.88 11.71
C PRO A 192 20.67 -5.29 11.36
N LEU A 193 21.71 -5.35 10.55
CA LEU A 193 22.46 -6.57 10.33
C LEU A 193 23.55 -6.58 11.39
N GLY A 194 23.46 -7.53 12.32
CA GLY A 194 24.57 -7.77 13.24
C GLY A 194 25.86 -8.04 12.46
N ASP A 195 26.99 -7.75 13.08
CA ASP A 195 28.29 -8.08 12.52
C ASP A 195 28.55 -9.59 12.50
#